data_AF-M4NFV1-F1
#
_entry.id   AF-M4NFV1-F1
#
_cell.length_a   1.000
_cell.length_b   1.000
_cell.length_c   1.000
_cell.angle_alpha   90.00
_cell.angle_beta   90.00
_cell.angle_gamma   90.00
#
_symmetry.space_group_name_H-M   'P 1'
#
loop_
_entity.id
_entity.type
_entity.pdbx_description
1 polymer ?
#
loop_
_entity_poly.entity_id
_entity_poly.type
_entity_poly.pdbx_seq_one_letter_code
_entity_poly.pdbx_strand_id
1 'polypeptide(L)'
;MTDKPRVWVSRSTFPGIVARLEPHFEVTVEPEERKFSPSELAAGLDVFEGEPALHPGLLELDNVVLSPHIASASTETRRAMTALAVDNVLALFGHGPQAGRPPTILNPNVLA
;
A
#
# COMPACT_ATOMS: atom_id res chain seq x y z
N MET A 1 -14.46 -22.56 16.78
CA MET A 1 -13.96 -21.91 15.55
C MET A 1 -14.42 -20.47 15.59
N THR A 2 -13.58 -19.51 15.23
CA THR A 2 -13.94 -18.08 15.28
C THR A 2 -14.69 -17.71 14.01
N ASP A 3 -15.72 -16.86 14.10
CA ASP A 3 -16.46 -16.36 12.92
C ASP A 3 -15.72 -15.22 12.19
N LYS A 4 -14.49 -14.89 12.60
CA LYS A 4 -13.75 -13.79 12.00
C LYS A 4 -13.19 -14.18 10.62
N PRO A 5 -13.29 -13.30 9.62
CA PRO A 5 -12.60 -13.50 8.34
C PRO A 5 -11.08 -13.57 8.53
N ARG A 6 -10.39 -14.36 7.69
CA ARG A 6 -8.95 -14.59 7.76
C ARG A 6 -8.20 -13.56 6.92
N VAL A 7 -7.13 -13.00 7.48
CA VAL A 7 -6.24 -12.06 6.78
C VAL A 7 -4.80 -12.53 6.95
N TRP A 8 -4.07 -12.56 5.84
CA TRP A 8 -2.66 -12.96 5.80
C TRP A 8 -1.80 -11.76 5.42
N VAL A 9 -0.75 -11.51 6.21
CA VAL A 9 0.23 -10.44 6.01
C VAL A 9 1.55 -11.09 5.59
N SER A 10 1.85 -11.04 4.30
CA SER A 10 2.95 -11.76 3.65
C SER A 10 4.34 -11.16 3.88
N ARG A 11 4.45 -10.01 4.55
CA ARG A 11 5.71 -9.33 4.86
C ARG A 11 5.78 -8.95 6.33
N SER A 12 6.99 -9.04 6.88
CA SER A 12 7.31 -8.47 8.19
C SER A 12 7.06 -6.96 8.14
N THR A 13 6.00 -6.54 8.82
CA THR A 13 5.54 -5.15 8.87
C THR A 13 5.60 -4.65 10.31
N PHE A 14 5.50 -3.34 10.50
CA PHE A 14 5.58 -2.74 11.83
C PHE A 14 4.50 -3.31 12.77
N PRO A 15 4.88 -3.95 13.90
CA PRO A 15 3.93 -4.68 14.75
C PRO A 15 2.72 -3.84 15.21
N GLY A 16 2.92 -2.55 15.47
CA GLY A 16 1.85 -1.64 15.88
C GLY A 16 0.78 -1.36 14.82
N ILE A 17 1.08 -1.59 13.53
CA ILE A 17 0.12 -1.42 12.44
C ILE A 17 -0.73 -2.69 12.29
N VAL A 18 -0.11 -3.87 12.36
CA VAL A 18 -0.80 -5.15 12.20
C VAL A 18 -1.73 -5.46 13.38
N ALA A 19 -1.35 -5.06 14.60
CA ALA A 19 -2.18 -5.22 15.79
C ALA A 19 -3.58 -4.59 15.67
N ARG A 20 -3.78 -3.63 14.75
CA ARG A 20 -5.08 -3.01 14.48
C ARG A 20 -6.07 -3.96 13.78
N LEU A 21 -5.59 -5.03 13.16
CA LEU A 21 -6.40 -6.02 12.45
C LEU A 21 -6.95 -7.12 13.38
N GLU A 22 -6.22 -7.45 14.44
CA GLU A 22 -6.52 -8.56 15.37
C GLU A 22 -7.93 -8.48 16.02
N PRO A 23 -8.51 -7.30 16.32
CA PRO A 23 -9.87 -7.22 16.83
C PRO A 23 -10.92 -7.72 15.83
N HIS A 24 -10.65 -7.64 14.52
CA HIS A 24 -11.63 -7.85 13.46
C HIS A 24 -11.38 -9.11 12.62
N PHE A 25 -10.14 -9.60 12.58
CA PHE A 25 -9.71 -10.69 11.71
C PHE A 25 -8.93 -11.76 12.47
N GLU A 26 -8.92 -12.97 11.93
CA GLU A 26 -7.91 -13.97 12.26
C GLU A 26 -6.65 -13.65 11.43
N VAL A 27 -5.64 -13.06 12.08
CA VAL A 27 -4.46 -12.52 11.41
C VAL A 27 -3.30 -13.52 11.47
N THR A 28 -2.73 -13.85 10.32
CA THR A 28 -1.45 -14.57 10.21
C THR A 28 -0.39 -13.65 9.63
N VAL A 29 0.77 -13.55 10.27
CA VAL A 29 1.88 -12.69 9.85
C VAL A 29 3.10 -13.54 9.60
N GLU A 30 3.73 -13.34 8.44
CA GLU A 30 4.99 -14.02 8.13
C GLU A 30 6.14 -13.36 8.91
N PRO A 31 6.91 -14.14 9.68
CA PRO A 31 7.98 -13.59 10.52
C PRO A 31 9.19 -13.12 9.70
N GLU A 32 9.41 -13.73 8.53
CA GLU A 32 10.54 -13.45 7.65
C GLU A 32 10.09 -13.46 6.18
N GLU A 33 10.77 -12.69 5.35
CA GLU A 33 10.50 -12.65 3.92
C GLU A 33 11.08 -13.91 3.24
N ARG A 34 10.22 -14.67 2.56
CA ARG A 34 10.59 -15.91 1.87
C ARG A 34 9.85 -16.05 0.55
N LYS A 35 10.35 -16.94 -0.31
CA LYS A 35 9.60 -17.38 -1.49
C LYS A 35 8.48 -18.33 -1.08
N PHE A 36 7.28 -18.07 -1.55
CA PHE A 36 6.11 -18.94 -1.39
C PHE A 36 5.96 -19.83 -2.61
N SER A 37 5.50 -21.06 -2.39
CA SER A 37 5.06 -21.93 -3.48
C SER A 37 3.73 -21.45 -4.07
N PRO A 38 3.44 -21.77 -5.34
CA PRO A 38 2.12 -21.64 -5.96
C PRO A 38 0.94 -21.99 -5.05
N SER A 39 1.01 -23.12 -4.35
CA SER A 39 -0.04 -23.62 -3.46
C SER A 39 -0.21 -22.82 -2.17
N GLU A 40 0.79 -22.05 -1.74
CA GLU A 40 0.74 -21.22 -0.54
C GLU A 40 0.12 -19.84 -0.81
N LEU A 41 0.11 -19.39 -2.07
CA LEU A 41 -0.38 -18.08 -2.47
C LEU A 41 -1.88 -18.15 -2.79
N ALA A 42 -2.73 -18.24 -1.78
CA ALA A 42 -4.14 -17.85 -1.93
C ALA A 42 -4.29 -16.40 -1.47
N ALA A 43 -4.26 -15.43 -2.39
CA ALA A 43 -4.17 -14.00 -2.05
C ALA A 43 -4.77 -13.08 -3.13
N GLY A 44 -5.20 -11.89 -2.69
CA GLY A 44 -5.44 -10.74 -3.56
C GLY A 44 -4.21 -9.85 -3.59
N LEU A 45 -3.58 -9.68 -4.77
CA LEU A 45 -2.38 -8.85 -4.94
C LEU A 45 -2.71 -7.61 -5.78
N ASP A 46 -2.53 -6.42 -5.23
CA ASP A 46 -2.62 -5.16 -6.00
C ASP A 46 -1.25 -4.65 -6.44
N VAL A 47 -0.16 -5.10 -5.79
CA VAL A 47 1.21 -4.70 -6.12
C VAL A 47 2.09 -5.93 -6.31
N PHE A 48 3.07 -5.82 -7.20
CA PHE A 48 4.04 -6.88 -7.48
C PHE A 48 5.40 -6.30 -7.88
N GLU A 49 6.44 -7.13 -7.76
CA GLU A 49 7.80 -6.72 -8.12
C GLU A 49 7.94 -6.62 -9.64
N GLY A 50 8.60 -5.55 -10.13
CA GLY A 50 8.88 -5.38 -11.55
C GLY A 50 7.75 -4.76 -12.38
N GLU A 51 6.77 -4.14 -11.72
CA GLU A 51 5.65 -3.46 -12.40
C GLU A 51 6.09 -2.57 -13.59
N PRO A 52 5.36 -2.62 -14.73
CA PRO A 52 4.08 -3.32 -14.92
C PRO A 52 4.25 -4.81 -15.28
N ALA A 53 5.47 -5.34 -15.37
CA ALA A 53 5.70 -6.73 -15.70
C ALA A 53 5.26 -7.64 -14.54
N LEU A 54 4.51 -8.69 -14.88
CA LEU A 54 4.05 -9.70 -13.94
C LEU A 54 4.89 -10.97 -14.10
N HIS A 55 5.19 -11.64 -12.99
CA HIS A 55 5.78 -12.97 -13.05
C HIS A 55 4.78 -13.97 -13.67
N PRO A 56 5.09 -14.68 -14.78
CA PRO A 56 4.13 -15.51 -15.50
C PRO A 56 3.46 -16.58 -14.63
N GLY A 57 4.21 -17.16 -13.69
CA GLY A 57 3.68 -18.16 -12.76
C GLY A 57 2.54 -17.67 -11.84
N LEU A 58 2.29 -16.37 -11.72
CA LEU A 58 1.13 -15.84 -11.00
C LEU A 58 -0.18 -16.02 -11.78
N LEU A 59 -0.11 -16.10 -13.11
CA LEU A 59 -1.27 -16.34 -13.97
C LEU A 59 -1.67 -17.83 -14.03
N GLU A 60 -0.79 -18.71 -13.57
CA GLU A 60 -1.03 -20.16 -13.51
C GLU A 60 -1.75 -20.58 -12.22
N LEU A 61 -2.01 -19.64 -11.31
CA LEU A 61 -2.62 -19.89 -10.01
C LEU A 61 -4.14 -19.68 -10.06
N ASP A 62 -4.91 -20.74 -9.84
CA ASP A 62 -6.37 -20.67 -9.78
C ASP A 62 -6.90 -20.01 -8.49
N ASN A 63 -6.01 -19.74 -7.53
CA ASN A 63 -6.33 -19.24 -6.19
C ASN A 63 -5.86 -17.79 -5.93
N VAL A 64 -5.49 -17.05 -6.98
CA VAL A 64 -5.02 -15.66 -6.86
C VAL A 64 -5.91 -14.69 -7.63
N VAL A 65 -6.16 -13.52 -7.03
CA VAL A 65 -6.77 -12.38 -7.71
C VAL A 65 -5.72 -11.28 -7.84
N LEU A 66 -5.53 -10.75 -9.05
CA LEU A 66 -4.55 -9.71 -9.34
C LEU A 66 -5.27 -8.41 -9.73
N SER A 67 -4.81 -7.27 -9.21
CA SER A 67 -5.20 -5.94 -9.67
C SER A 67 -3.97 -5.10 -10.02
N PRO A 68 -4.02 -4.25 -11.06
CA PRO A 68 -2.83 -3.59 -11.59
C PRO A 68 -2.52 -2.27 -10.86
N HIS A 69 -2.21 -2.34 -9.56
CA HIS A 69 -1.85 -1.19 -8.74
C HIS A 69 -2.91 -0.07 -8.76
N ILE A 70 -4.15 -0.45 -8.49
CA ILE A 70 -5.32 0.44 -8.57
C ILE A 70 -6.04 0.62 -7.23
N ALA A 71 -5.47 0.19 -6.10
CA ALA A 71 -6.12 0.36 -4.79
C ALA A 71 -6.47 1.83 -4.46
N SER A 72 -5.67 2.79 -4.94
CA SER A 72 -5.92 4.24 -4.76
C SER A 72 -6.75 4.89 -5.88
N ALA A 73 -7.22 4.12 -6.87
CA ALA A 73 -7.75 4.65 -8.12
C ALA A 73 -9.23 5.06 -8.11
N SER A 74 -9.80 5.45 -6.96
CA SER A 74 -11.12 6.10 -6.95
C SER A 74 -11.01 7.58 -7.36
N THR A 75 -12.09 8.12 -7.91
CA THR A 75 -12.16 9.53 -8.35
C THR A 75 -11.90 10.48 -7.19
N GLU A 76 -12.48 10.20 -6.03
CA GLU A 76 -12.39 11.00 -4.81
C GLU A 76 -10.96 11.02 -4.28
N THR A 77 -10.35 9.83 -4.14
CA THR A 77 -8.96 9.69 -3.65
C THR A 77 -7.99 10.37 -4.59
N ARG A 78 -8.10 10.13 -5.91
CA ARG A 78 -7.20 10.77 -6.88
C ARG A 78 -7.35 12.28 -6.91
N ARG A 79 -8.58 12.81 -6.82
CA ARG A 79 -8.80 14.26 -6.74
C ARG A 79 -8.12 14.86 -5.50
N ALA A 80 -8.27 14.23 -4.34
CA ALA A 80 -7.66 14.71 -3.09
C ALA A 80 -6.13 14.64 -3.15
N MET A 81 -5.56 13.53 -3.66
CA MET A 81 -4.11 13.38 -3.84
C MET A 81 -3.54 14.42 -4.81
N THR A 82 -4.22 14.67 -5.94
CA THR A 82 -3.80 15.70 -6.90
C THR A 82 -3.85 17.10 -6.29
N ALA A 83 -4.92 17.44 -5.57
CA ALA A 83 -5.02 18.73 -4.88
C ALA A 83 -3.86 18.91 -3.90
N LEU A 84 -3.58 17.89 -3.06
CA LEU A 84 -2.47 17.91 -2.12
C LEU A 84 -1.10 18.07 -2.82
N ALA A 85 -0.89 17.38 -3.95
CA ALA A 85 0.34 17.51 -4.73
C ALA A 85 0.54 18.93 -5.27
N VAL A 86 -0.53 19.55 -5.78
CA VAL A 86 -0.52 20.94 -6.25
C VAL A 86 -0.24 21.91 -5.09
N ASP A 87 -0.90 21.73 -3.95
CA ASP A 87 -0.72 22.58 -2.77
C ASP A 87 0.74 22.55 -2.27
N ASN A 88 1.40 21.39 -2.31
CA ASN A 88 2.82 21.29 -1.97
C ASN A 88 3.71 22.09 -2.92
N VAL A 89 3.47 22.02 -4.23
CA VAL A 89 4.24 22.78 -5.23
C VAL A 89 4.03 24.28 -5.05
N LEU A 90 2.77 24.72 -4.92
CA LEU A 90 2.45 26.13 -4.70
C LEU A 90 3.13 26.68 -3.44
N ALA A 91 3.00 25.95 -2.33
CA ALA A 91 3.63 26.31 -1.07
C ALA A 91 5.16 26.41 -1.19
N LEU A 92 5.80 25.46 -1.88
CA LEU A 92 7.27 25.46 -2.09
C LEU A 92 7.75 26.73 -2.82
N PHE A 93 6.99 27.20 -3.81
CA PHE A 93 7.32 28.40 -4.57
C PHE A 93 6.76 29.70 -3.95
N GLY A 94 6.32 29.65 -2.69
CA GLY A 94 5.89 30.86 -1.97
C GLY A 94 4.50 31.34 -2.34
N HIS A 95 3.66 30.49 -2.89
CA HIS A 95 2.28 30.81 -3.25
C HIS A 95 1.26 30.20 -2.28
N GLY A 96 0.09 30.84 -2.21
CA GLY A 96 -1.05 30.34 -1.45
C GLY A 96 -0.92 30.50 0.07
N PRO A 97 -1.90 29.99 0.83
CA PRO A 97 -1.98 30.17 2.28
C PRO A 97 -0.87 29.45 3.06
N GLN A 98 -0.18 28.50 2.42
CA GLN A 98 0.92 27.73 3.00
C GLN A 98 2.28 28.11 2.37
N ALA A 99 2.42 29.32 1.83
CA ALA A 99 3.68 29.81 1.23
C ALA A 99 4.90 29.55 2.15
N GLY A 100 5.92 28.90 1.59
CA GLY A 100 7.13 28.49 2.31
C GLY A 100 6.97 27.26 3.21
N ARG A 101 5.77 26.65 3.28
CA ARG A 101 5.44 25.54 4.19
C ARG A 101 4.65 24.42 3.49
N PRO A 102 5.26 23.67 2.54
CA PRO A 102 4.58 22.56 1.88
C PRO A 102 3.96 21.54 2.88
N PRO A 103 2.69 21.14 2.71
CA PRO A 103 1.98 20.32 3.71
C PRO A 103 2.57 18.94 4.02
N THR A 104 3.26 18.30 3.08
CA THR A 104 3.73 16.90 3.22
C THR A 104 5.18 16.72 2.78
N ILE A 105 6.09 17.49 3.38
CA ILE A 105 7.52 17.35 3.14
C ILE A 105 8.05 16.09 3.83
N LEU A 106 8.66 15.19 3.06
CA LEU A 106 9.29 13.98 3.59
C LEU A 106 10.69 14.22 4.13
N ASN A 107 11.43 15.16 3.54
CA ASN A 107 12.84 15.44 3.82
C ASN A 107 13.07 16.94 4.10
N PRO A 108 12.57 17.48 5.23
CA PRO A 108 12.57 18.93 5.49
C PRO A 108 13.95 19.58 5.47
N ASN A 109 15.01 18.81 5.70
CA ASN A 109 16.40 19.30 5.68
C ASN A 109 16.85 19.81 4.31
N VAL A 110 16.16 19.50 3.21
CA VAL A 110 16.53 20.02 1.87
C VAL A 110 16.07 21.46 1.63
N LEU A 111 15.31 22.04 2.55
CA LEU A 111 14.79 23.40 2.48
C LEU A 111 15.63 24.41 3.27
N ALA A 112 16.70 23.94 3.94
CA ALA A 112 17.61 24.73 4.76
C ALA A 112 18.77 25.31 3.95
#